data_AF-A0A4R8QJP3-F1
#
_entry.id   AF-A0A4R8QJP3-F1
#
_cell.length_a   1.000
_cell.length_b   1.000
_cell.length_c   1.000
_cell.angle_alpha   90.00
_cell.angle_beta   90.00
_cell.angle_gamma   90.00
#
_symmetry.space_group_name_H-M   'P 1'
#
loop_
_entity.id
_entity.type
_entity.pdbx_description
1 polymer ?
#
loop_
_entity_poly.entity_id
_entity_poly.type
_entity_poly.pdbx_seq_one_letter_code
_entity_poly.pdbx_strand_id
1 'polypeptide(L)'
;MHNVYNNSWVTIAAIEANTSQDGFLHPRSEWKPVQMRARFDDNVFSDVLLFPRDLGSVCCRNNFPLFTRAWTMQETLLSSRIILYSPRVVSLLCLEDERCESGALPDVRHYVRHVFRPRY
;
A
#
# COMPACT_ATOMS: atom_id res chain seq x y z
N MET A 1 22.31 -2.02 12.47
CA MET A 1 21.25 -1.62 11.54
C MET A 1 19.95 -1.25 12.25
N HIS A 2 19.44 -2.00 13.24
CA HIS A 2 18.20 -1.65 13.94
C HIS A 2 18.12 -0.22 14.49
N ASN A 3 19.21 0.28 15.11
CA ASN A 3 19.28 1.66 15.61
C ASN A 3 19.18 2.71 14.51
N VAL A 4 19.55 2.39 13.27
CA VAL A 4 19.48 3.32 12.14
C VAL A 4 18.00 3.52 11.77
N TYR A 5 17.26 2.44 11.56
CA TYR A 5 15.84 2.51 11.20
C TYR A 5 14.97 3.07 12.33
N ASN A 6 15.20 2.61 13.57
CA ASN A 6 14.43 3.05 14.72
C ASN A 6 14.64 4.54 15.08
N ASN A 7 15.86 5.05 14.90
CA ASN A 7 16.18 6.46 15.18
C ASN A 7 16.10 7.36 13.93
N SER A 8 15.76 6.80 12.77
CA SER A 8 15.49 7.61 11.59
C SER A 8 14.21 8.42 11.81
N TRP A 9 14.23 9.69 11.40
CA TRP A 9 12.99 10.49 11.40
C TRP A 9 11.98 9.95 10.38
N VAL A 10 12.50 9.46 9.25
CA VAL A 10 11.78 8.82 8.16
C VAL A 10 12.71 7.87 7.42
N THR A 11 12.18 6.75 6.96
CA THR A 11 12.87 5.80 6.07
C THR A 11 12.24 5.85 4.68
N ILE A 12 13.06 5.91 3.64
CA ILE A 12 12.60 5.87 2.25
C ILE A 12 12.73 4.44 1.74
N ALA A 13 11.61 3.84 1.37
CA ALA A 13 11.54 2.46 0.89
C ALA A 13 11.25 2.46 -0.62
N ALA A 14 12.25 2.06 -1.41
CA ALA A 14 12.13 1.88 -2.85
C ALA A 14 11.67 0.44 -3.14
N ILE A 15 10.36 0.21 -3.26
CA ILE A 15 9.85 -1.16 -3.30
C ILE A 15 10.12 -1.89 -4.62
N GLU A 16 10.23 -1.16 -5.73
CA GLU A 16 10.48 -1.71 -7.07
C GLU A 16 11.96 -2.01 -7.34
N ALA A 17 12.88 -1.32 -6.67
CA ALA A 17 14.31 -1.44 -6.94
C ALA A 17 14.84 -2.84 -6.62
N ASN A 18 15.47 -3.50 -7.60
CA ASN A 18 15.98 -4.85 -7.40
C ASN A 18 17.35 -4.88 -6.67
N THR A 19 18.08 -3.78 -6.72
CA THR A 19 19.39 -3.61 -6.11
C THR A 19 19.58 -2.14 -5.71
N SER A 20 20.64 -1.83 -4.95
CA SER A 20 20.99 -0.45 -4.63
C SER A 20 21.54 0.34 -5.83
N GLN A 21 21.81 -0.35 -6.95
CA GLN A 21 22.25 0.28 -8.20
C GLN A 21 21.07 0.64 -9.12
N ASP A 22 19.88 0.12 -8.81
CA ASP A 22 18.69 0.39 -9.60
C ASP A 22 18.06 1.72 -9.17
N GLY A 23 17.58 2.47 -10.15
CA GLY A 23 16.68 3.60 -9.89
C GLY A 23 15.31 3.12 -9.44
N PHE A 24 14.56 4.02 -8.79
CA PHE A 24 13.14 3.79 -8.45
C PHE A 24 12.23 4.97 -8.82
N LEU A 25 12.82 6.06 -9.33
CA LEU A 25 12.11 7.26 -9.76
C LEU A 25 11.77 7.19 -11.26
N HIS A 26 11.06 6.13 -11.64
CA HIS A 26 10.62 5.94 -13.01
C HIS A 26 9.35 6.75 -13.31
N PRO A 27 9.12 7.15 -14.57
CA PRO A 27 7.84 7.73 -14.98
C PRO A 27 6.69 6.79 -14.61
N ARG A 28 5.68 7.32 -13.94
CA ARG A 28 4.54 6.52 -13.48
C ARG A 28 3.58 6.27 -14.64
N SER A 29 3.05 5.06 -14.73
CA SER A 29 1.97 4.79 -15.67
C SER A 29 0.68 5.46 -15.20
N GLU A 30 0.01 6.15 -16.12
CA GLU A 30 -1.32 6.68 -15.84
C GLU A 30 -2.29 5.52 -15.63
N TRP A 31 -3.06 5.60 -14.55
CA TRP A 31 -4.16 4.69 -14.28
C TRP A 31 -5.37 5.51 -13.86
N LYS A 32 -6.56 4.98 -14.14
CA LYS A 32 -7.83 5.60 -13.75
C LYS A 32 -8.70 4.57 -13.05
N PRO A 33 -9.38 4.92 -11.94
CA PRO A 33 -10.37 4.04 -11.34
C PRO A 33 -11.44 3.71 -12.37
N VAL A 34 -11.91 2.45 -12.38
CA VAL A 34 -13.04 2.04 -13.22
C VAL A 34 -14.28 1.98 -12.34
N GLN A 35 -15.29 2.78 -12.66
CA GLN A 35 -16.60 2.67 -12.03
C GLN A 35 -17.37 1.52 -12.68
N MET A 36 -17.85 0.58 -11.86
CA MET A 36 -18.62 -0.57 -12.30
C MET A 36 -19.86 -0.72 -11.44
N ARG A 37 -20.97 -1.15 -12.04
CA ARG A 37 -22.17 -1.49 -11.30
C ARG A 37 -22.05 -2.93 -10.80
N ALA A 38 -21.93 -3.12 -9.49
CA ALA A 38 -21.86 -4.43 -8.87
C ALA A 38 -23.20 -4.80 -8.24
N ARG A 39 -23.51 -6.10 -8.27
CA ARG A 39 -24.65 -6.68 -7.55
C ARG A 39 -24.17 -7.14 -6.19
N PHE A 40 -24.78 -6.60 -5.15
CA PHE A 40 -24.59 -6.98 -3.75
C PHE A 40 -25.67 -7.97 -3.32
N ASP A 41 -25.60 -8.42 -2.08
CA ASP A 41 -26.63 -9.28 -1.48
C ASP A 41 -28.02 -8.64 -1.59
N ASP A 42 -29.06 -9.47 -1.61
CA ASP A 42 -30.46 -9.05 -1.79
C ASP A 42 -30.77 -8.32 -3.11
N ASN A 43 -29.98 -8.57 -4.16
CA ASN A 43 -30.20 -8.03 -5.51
C ASN A 43 -30.09 -6.49 -5.58
N VAL A 44 -29.38 -5.89 -4.62
CA VAL A 44 -29.10 -4.46 -4.59
C VAL A 44 -27.94 -4.15 -5.54
N PHE A 45 -28.13 -3.17 -6.42
CA PHE A 45 -27.06 -2.69 -7.31
C PHE A 45 -26.47 -1.40 -6.76
N SER A 46 -25.15 -1.35 -6.62
CA SER A 46 -24.43 -0.13 -6.28
C SER A 46 -23.20 0.02 -7.17
N ASP A 47 -22.80 1.28 -7.36
CA ASP A 47 -21.55 1.59 -8.05
C ASP A 47 -20.38 1.27 -7.14
N VAL A 48 -19.37 0.63 -7.71
CA VAL A 48 -18.08 0.34 -7.07
C VAL A 48 -16.97 0.94 -7.90
N LEU A 49 -15.92 1.39 -7.23
CA LEU A 49 -14.69 1.82 -7.87
C LEU A 49 -13.68 0.68 -7.81
N LEU A 50 -13.19 0.29 -8.98
CA LEU A 50 -12.13 -0.70 -9.13
C LEU A 50 -10.79 0.02 -9.21
N PHE A 51 -9.89 -0.36 -8.32
CA PHE A 51 -8.52 0.11 -8.28
C PHE A 51 -7.57 -1.04 -8.57
N PRO A 52 -6.45 -0.78 -9.26
CA PRO A 52 -5.37 -1.74 -9.30
C PRO A 52 -4.93 -2.22 -7.91
N ARG A 53 -4.66 -3.53 -7.78
CA ARG A 53 -4.33 -4.19 -6.51
C ARG A 53 -3.10 -3.58 -5.84
N ASP A 54 -2.14 -3.15 -6.64
CA ASP A 54 -0.89 -2.50 -6.22
C ASP A 54 -1.08 -1.05 -5.76
N LEU A 55 -2.32 -0.56 -5.62
CA LEU A 55 -2.64 0.69 -4.94
C LEU A 55 -3.23 0.47 -3.54
N GLY A 56 -3.62 -0.76 -3.20
CA GLY A 56 -4.12 -1.14 -1.86
C GLY A 56 -3.07 -1.04 -0.76
N SER A 57 -3.49 -1.23 0.50
CA SER A 57 -2.59 -1.17 1.67
C SER A 57 -1.34 -2.04 1.50
N VAL A 58 -0.22 -1.54 2.01
CA VAL A 58 1.11 -2.15 1.93
C VAL A 58 1.15 -3.57 2.48
N CYS A 59 0.27 -3.91 3.45
CA CYS A 59 0.13 -5.26 4.00
C CYS A 59 -0.25 -6.33 2.95
N CYS A 60 -0.81 -5.94 1.80
CA CYS A 60 -1.23 -6.87 0.75
C CYS A 60 -0.17 -7.10 -0.33
N ARG A 61 1.04 -6.54 -0.19
CA ARG A 61 1.99 -6.36 -1.31
C ARG A 61 3.26 -7.23 -1.19
N ASN A 62 3.12 -8.54 -1.03
CA ASN A 62 4.26 -9.45 -0.88
C ASN A 62 5.09 -9.70 -2.16
N ASN A 63 4.71 -9.17 -3.32
CA ASN A 63 5.36 -9.51 -4.59
C ASN A 63 6.46 -8.54 -5.02
N PHE A 64 6.68 -7.42 -4.30
CA PHE A 64 7.70 -6.46 -4.71
C PHE A 64 9.11 -6.89 -4.26
N PRO A 65 10.16 -6.59 -5.04
CA PRO A 65 11.53 -6.98 -4.75
C PRO A 65 12.02 -6.62 -3.34
N LEU A 66 11.57 -5.50 -2.77
CA LEU A 66 11.94 -5.10 -1.42
C LEU A 66 11.37 -6.04 -0.33
N PHE A 67 10.22 -6.68 -0.54
CA PHE A 67 9.61 -7.55 0.47
C PHE A 67 10.07 -9.02 0.38
N THR A 68 10.72 -9.40 -0.72
CA THR A 68 11.21 -10.77 -0.92
C THR A 68 12.60 -11.01 -0.32
N ARG A 69 13.32 -9.95 0.08
CA ARG A 69 14.65 -10.05 0.67
C ARG A 69 14.56 -10.06 2.20
N ALA A 70 15.07 -11.11 2.83
CA ALA A 70 14.98 -11.25 4.28
C ALA A 70 15.63 -10.09 5.05
N TRP A 71 16.71 -9.50 4.53
CA TRP A 71 17.44 -8.42 5.19
C TRP A 71 16.74 -7.05 5.11
N THR A 72 15.89 -6.81 4.11
CA THR A 72 15.17 -5.53 3.94
C THR A 72 13.89 -5.46 4.79
N MET A 73 13.45 -6.57 5.38
CA MET A 73 12.33 -6.58 6.31
C MET A 73 12.57 -5.65 7.52
N GLN A 74 13.84 -5.43 7.90
CA GLN A 74 14.20 -4.50 8.97
C GLN A 74 13.87 -3.04 8.61
N GLU A 75 13.91 -2.68 7.33
CA GLU A 75 13.67 -1.31 6.84
C GLU A 75 12.21 -0.90 7.04
N THR A 76 11.30 -1.88 6.95
CA THR A 76 9.86 -1.66 7.09
C THR A 76 9.32 -1.99 8.48
N LEU A 77 9.92 -2.92 9.21
CA LEU A 77 9.46 -3.27 10.56
C LEU A 77 9.94 -2.33 11.66
N LEU A 78 11.16 -1.80 11.54
CA LEU A 78 11.79 -1.05 12.64
C LEU A 78 11.63 0.47 12.49
N SER A 79 11.17 0.92 11.32
CA SER A 79 10.99 2.33 11.02
C SER A 79 9.64 2.81 11.55
N SER A 80 9.66 3.89 12.34
CA SER A 80 8.42 4.51 12.86
C SER A 80 7.62 5.23 11.78
N ARG A 81 8.30 5.71 10.73
CA ARG A 81 7.73 6.41 9.57
C ARG A 81 8.42 5.99 8.28
N ILE A 82 7.65 5.63 7.27
CA ILE A 82 8.17 5.13 5.99
C ILE A 82 7.52 5.89 4.84
N ILE A 83 8.32 6.45 3.96
CA ILE A 83 7.87 6.91 2.64
C ILE A 83 8.13 5.79 1.65
N LEU A 84 7.06 5.21 1.14
CA LEU A 84 7.08 4.06 0.26
C LEU A 84 6.86 4.50 -1.18
N TYR A 85 7.89 4.35 -2.00
CA TYR A 85 7.85 4.64 -3.43
C TYR A 85 7.40 3.40 -4.21
N SER A 86 6.13 3.37 -4.58
CA SER A 86 5.57 2.36 -5.48
C SER A 86 5.61 2.83 -6.93
N PRO A 87 5.47 1.92 -7.90
CA PRO A 87 5.43 2.29 -9.33
C PRO A 87 4.32 3.30 -9.69
N ARG A 88 3.22 3.34 -8.91
CA ARG A 88 2.04 4.14 -9.22
C ARG A 88 1.68 5.21 -8.19
N VAL A 89 2.14 5.07 -6.94
CA VAL A 89 1.75 5.96 -5.83
C VAL A 89 2.86 6.03 -4.79
N VAL A 90 3.02 7.20 -4.17
CA VAL A 90 3.81 7.34 -2.95
C VAL A 90 2.90 7.27 -1.74
N SER A 91 3.30 6.47 -0.75
CA SER A 91 2.54 6.28 0.49
C SER A 91 3.41 6.63 1.68
N LEU A 92 2.84 7.33 2.66
CA LEU A 92 3.43 7.56 3.96
C LEU A 92 2.79 6.59 4.96
N LEU A 93 3.61 5.71 5.53
CA LEU A 93 3.21 4.79 6.59
C LEU A 93 3.75 5.32 7.91
N CYS A 94 2.89 5.36 8.91
CA CYS A 94 3.24 5.61 10.30
C CYS A 94 2.65 4.47 11.16
N LEU A 95 3.04 4.42 12.44
CA LEU A 95 2.50 3.41 13.37
C LEU A 95 0.97 3.47 13.55
N GLU A 96 0.37 4.63 13.31
CA GLU A 96 -1.06 4.87 13.56
C GLU A 96 -1.91 4.91 12.28
N ASP A 97 -1.34 5.34 11.15
CA ASP A 97 -2.05 5.70 9.93
C ASP A 97 -1.22 5.43 8.66
N GLU A 98 -1.91 5.23 7.53
CA GLU A 98 -1.35 5.10 6.18
C GLU A 98 -1.98 6.16 5.28
N ARG A 99 -1.15 6.99 4.65
CA ARG A 99 -1.57 8.10 3.79
C ARG A 99 -0.99 7.92 2.39
N CYS A 100 -1.84 7.82 1.38
CA CYS A 100 -1.41 7.80 -0.02
C CYS A 100 -1.47 9.20 -0.66
N GLU A 101 -0.53 9.50 -1.56
CA GLU A 101 -0.46 10.74 -2.36
C GLU A 101 -1.78 11.07 -3.07
N SER A 102 -2.45 10.04 -3.60
CA SER A 102 -3.71 10.19 -4.33
C SER A 102 -4.92 10.49 -3.43
N GLY A 103 -4.78 10.39 -2.10
CA GLY A 103 -5.91 10.35 -1.17
C GLY A 103 -6.91 9.20 -1.44
N ALA A 104 -6.57 8.30 -2.38
CA ALA A 104 -7.49 7.34 -2.97
C ALA A 104 -7.58 6.01 -2.22
N LEU A 105 -6.88 5.85 -1.10
CA LEU A 105 -7.21 4.82 -0.15
C LEU A 105 -8.34 5.35 0.73
N PRO A 106 -9.60 4.91 0.56
CA PRO A 106 -10.56 5.08 1.63
C PRO A 106 -9.96 4.39 2.86
N ASP A 107 -9.94 5.10 3.98
CA ASP A 107 -9.57 4.56 5.28
C ASP A 107 -10.25 3.18 5.45
N VAL A 108 -9.44 2.13 5.35
CA VAL A 108 -9.92 0.74 5.35
C VAL A 108 -10.55 0.42 6.72
N ARG A 109 -10.29 1.23 7.77
CA ARG A 109 -10.98 1.13 9.05
C ARG A 109 -12.47 1.49 8.96
N HIS A 110 -12.89 2.28 7.98
CA HIS A 110 -14.30 2.62 7.76
C HIS A 110 -15.03 1.65 6.81
N TYR A 111 -14.34 1.03 5.85
CA TYR A 111 -14.99 0.13 4.88
C TYR A 111 -15.10 -1.34 5.35
N VAL A 112 -14.28 -1.77 6.31
CA VAL A 112 -14.31 -3.15 6.85
C VAL A 112 -15.44 -3.39 7.86
N ARG A 113 -16.34 -2.43 8.08
CA ARG A 113 -17.60 -2.75 8.81
C ARG A 113 -18.63 -3.51 7.97
N HIS A 114 -18.47 -3.60 6.65
CA HIS A 114 -19.45 -4.27 5.78
C HIS A 114 -18.96 -5.54 5.07
N VAL A 115 -17.76 -6.03 5.35
CA VAL A 115 -17.26 -7.27 4.73
C VAL A 115 -17.23 -8.39 5.77
N PHE A 116 -18.18 -9.32 5.60
CA PHE A 116 -18.20 -10.68 6.13
C PHE A 116 -18.10 -10.83 7.66
N ARG A 117 -19.26 -10.79 8.32
CA ARG A 117 -19.47 -11.67 9.48
C ARG A 117 -19.96 -13.03 8.95
N PRO A 118 -19.18 -14.12 9.04
CA PRO A 118 -19.74 -15.44 8.82
C PRO A 118 -20.71 -15.69 9.97
N ARG A 119 -22.00 -15.87 9.66
CA ARG A 119 -22.91 -16.50 10.62
C ARG A 119 -22.68 -18.00 10.51
N TYR A 120 -22.23 -18.56 11.63
CA TYR A 120 -22.21 -20.00 11.89
C TYR A 120 -23.60 -20.62 11.66
#